data_AF-A0A3R5T585-F1
#
_entry.id   AF-A0A3R5T585-F1
#
_cell.length_a   1.000
_cell.length_b   1.000
_cell.length_c   1.000
_cell.angle_alpha   90.00
_cell.angle_beta   90.00
_cell.angle_gamma   90.00
#
_symmetry.space_group_name_H-M   'P 1'
#
loop_
_entity.id
_entity.type
_entity.pdbx_description
1 polymer ?
#
loop_
_entity_poly.entity_id
_entity_poly.type
_entity_poly.pdbx_seq_one_letter_code
_entity_poly.pdbx_strand_id
1 'polypeptide(L)'
;QRQAVPLLESQAPWVATGAEADIARYSASNQVALQAGKVTYVDSNMIKIKEKSKTRTYPLRTFERSNQGTIISQKPLVKINQEVQTGDLLTDASSFENGELALGKNVLVAFTTWNGYNYEDAIIISERLVREDVYTSIHIEEQTIQFRKAKSGDDELSRDLPNVSNFAKRNLDDSGVIRVGSEVQAGDILVGRTSPKSEDNPTPEEKLIAAIFSQRAKNVKDTSLKVKHGHGGTVIDVQILSRENGDKLQDGISMIVKVFIAQKRKIKVGDKMAGRHGNKGV
;
A
#
# COMPACT_ATOMS: atom_id res chain seq x y z
N GLN A 1 14.18 17.33 -2.05
CA GLN A 1 12.71 17.55 -1.95
C GLN A 1 11.90 16.49 -2.70
N ARG A 2 12.17 16.19 -3.98
CA ARG A 2 11.43 15.15 -4.77
C ARG A 2 11.50 13.71 -4.23
N GLN A 3 12.38 13.43 -3.27
CA GLN A 3 12.53 12.13 -2.60
C GLN A 3 11.77 12.06 -1.26
N ALA A 4 11.03 13.11 -0.89
CA ALA A 4 10.24 13.10 0.33
C ALA A 4 9.15 12.02 0.25
N VAL A 5 8.98 11.30 1.36
CA VAL A 5 7.94 10.28 1.50
C VAL A 5 6.72 10.92 2.14
N PRO A 6 5.50 10.70 1.62
CA PRO A 6 4.29 11.22 2.26
C PRO A 6 4.12 10.64 3.67
N LEU A 7 3.95 11.53 4.63
CA LEU A 7 3.68 11.16 6.02
C LEU A 7 2.18 10.90 6.21
N LEU A 8 1.84 10.17 7.28
CA LEU A 8 0.47 9.97 7.71
C LEU A 8 -0.23 11.31 7.96
N GLU A 9 0.50 12.22 8.60
CA GLU A 9 0.13 13.60 8.83
C GLU A 9 1.27 14.51 8.39
N SER A 10 1.13 15.16 7.25
CA SER A 10 2.08 16.15 6.79
C SER A 10 1.73 17.53 7.39
N GLN A 11 2.73 18.39 7.59
CA GLN A 11 2.53 19.79 7.99
C GLN A 11 3.18 20.76 7.01
N ALA A 12 2.48 21.85 6.72
CA ALA A 12 2.98 22.98 5.97
C ALA A 12 4.14 23.64 6.75
N PRO A 13 5.23 24.03 6.07
CA PRO A 13 6.38 24.61 6.73
C PRO A 13 6.04 26.00 7.28
N TRP A 14 6.40 26.29 8.53
CA TRP A 14 6.19 27.64 9.10
C TRP A 14 6.93 28.75 8.35
N VAL A 15 8.06 28.41 7.74
CA VAL A 15 8.83 29.31 6.87
C VAL A 15 8.62 28.84 5.43
N ALA A 16 7.78 29.53 4.66
CA ALA A 16 7.44 29.16 3.28
C ALA A 16 8.06 30.16 2.27
N THR A 17 8.16 29.78 1.01
CA THR A 17 8.54 30.72 -0.07
C THR A 17 7.33 31.35 -0.75
N GLY A 18 6.14 30.80 -0.54
CA GLY A 18 4.88 31.19 -1.20
C GLY A 18 4.58 30.34 -2.44
N ALA A 19 5.57 29.62 -2.98
CA ALA A 19 5.37 28.71 -4.10
C ALA A 19 4.59 27.45 -3.68
N GLU A 20 4.54 27.14 -2.38
CA GLU A 20 3.87 25.96 -1.83
C GLU A 20 2.37 25.92 -2.19
N ALA A 21 1.68 27.06 -2.17
CA ALA A 21 0.27 27.18 -2.54
C ALA A 21 0.03 26.97 -4.04
N ASP A 22 0.91 27.53 -4.89
CA ASP A 22 0.83 27.32 -6.34
C ASP A 22 1.08 25.85 -6.71
N ILE A 23 2.06 25.22 -6.06
CA ILE A 23 2.33 23.79 -6.25
C ILE A 23 1.09 22.97 -5.87
N ALA A 24 0.41 23.29 -4.77
CA ALA A 24 -0.80 22.60 -4.36
C ALA A 24 -1.94 22.77 -5.37
N ARG A 25 -2.16 24.00 -5.86
CA ARG A 25 -3.21 24.31 -6.84
C ARG A 25 -2.98 23.63 -8.19
N TYR A 26 -1.75 23.60 -8.69
CA TYR A 26 -1.43 23.06 -10.01
C TYR A 26 -0.97 21.59 -9.98
N SER A 27 -0.88 20.98 -8.80
CA SER A 27 -0.58 19.56 -8.66
C SER A 27 -1.75 18.70 -9.12
N ALA A 28 -1.49 17.78 -10.05
CA ALA A 28 -2.46 16.77 -10.48
C ALA A 28 -2.88 15.79 -9.35
N SER A 29 -2.18 15.83 -8.21
CA SER A 29 -2.56 15.02 -7.05
C SER A 29 -3.77 15.59 -6.31
N ASN A 30 -4.03 16.89 -6.44
CA ASN A 30 -5.18 17.55 -5.82
C ASN A 30 -6.29 17.75 -6.85
N GLN A 31 -7.53 17.82 -6.36
CA GLN A 31 -8.67 18.17 -7.19
C GLN A 31 -9.05 19.64 -7.01
N VAL A 32 -9.40 20.27 -8.13
CA VAL A 32 -9.86 21.67 -8.15
C VAL A 32 -11.29 21.75 -8.67
N ALA A 33 -12.02 22.77 -8.22
CA ALA A 33 -13.35 23.09 -8.70
C ALA A 33 -13.29 23.51 -10.17
N LEU A 34 -14.04 22.82 -11.03
CA LEU A 34 -14.07 23.11 -12.46
C LEU A 34 -15.04 24.24 -12.79
N GLN A 35 -16.05 24.43 -11.94
CA GLN A 35 -17.03 25.50 -12.03
C GLN A 35 -17.40 25.95 -10.63
N ALA A 36 -17.80 27.21 -10.50
CA ALA A 36 -18.34 27.74 -9.26
C ALA A 36 -19.67 27.06 -8.89
N GLY A 37 -19.86 26.82 -7.60
CA GLY A 37 -21.05 26.13 -7.10
C GLY A 37 -21.05 25.99 -5.59
N LYS A 38 -22.05 25.28 -5.07
CA LYS A 38 -22.20 25.02 -3.64
C LYS A 38 -21.96 23.55 -3.34
N VAL A 39 -21.12 23.25 -2.34
CA VAL A 39 -20.85 21.89 -1.89
C VAL A 39 -22.11 21.32 -1.22
N THR A 40 -22.66 20.25 -1.78
CA THR A 40 -23.87 19.60 -1.26
C THR A 40 -23.56 18.37 -0.44
N TYR A 41 -22.44 17.70 -0.70
CA TYR A 41 -22.04 16.48 -0.03
C TYR A 41 -20.53 16.35 0.01
N VAL A 42 -20.00 15.90 1.15
CA VAL A 42 -18.57 15.64 1.37
C VAL A 42 -18.46 14.35 2.17
N ASP A 43 -17.72 13.39 1.66
CA ASP A 43 -17.25 12.22 2.41
C ASP A 43 -15.78 11.91 2.07
N SER A 44 -15.25 10.80 2.57
CA SER A 44 -13.87 10.38 2.31
C SER A 44 -13.62 9.87 0.89
N ASN A 45 -14.66 9.62 0.09
CA ASN A 45 -14.60 8.92 -1.19
C ASN A 45 -15.08 9.79 -2.35
N MET A 46 -15.82 10.85 -2.10
CA MET A 46 -16.36 11.76 -3.10
C MET A 46 -16.81 13.10 -2.51
N ILE A 47 -16.75 14.12 -3.36
CA ILE A 47 -17.32 15.45 -3.11
C ILE A 47 -18.37 15.71 -4.17
N LYS A 48 -19.55 16.24 -3.79
CA LYS A 48 -20.58 16.67 -4.74
C LYS A 48 -20.77 18.18 -4.65
N ILE A 49 -20.71 18.84 -5.80
CA ILE A 49 -20.90 20.28 -5.93
C ILE A 49 -22.10 20.52 -6.85
N LYS A 50 -23.07 21.28 -6.36
CA LYS A 50 -24.21 21.76 -7.14
C LYS A 50 -23.78 23.00 -7.90
N GLU A 51 -23.56 22.82 -9.20
CA GLU A 51 -23.34 23.88 -10.18
C GLU A 51 -24.71 24.48 -10.59
N LYS A 52 -24.70 25.54 -11.42
CA LYS A 52 -25.95 26.18 -11.89
C LYS A 52 -26.89 25.24 -12.64
N SER A 53 -26.35 24.29 -13.41
CA SER A 53 -27.14 23.42 -14.29
C SER A 53 -27.14 21.93 -13.89
N LYS A 54 -26.14 21.47 -13.14
CA LYS A 54 -26.01 20.05 -12.75
C LYS A 54 -25.27 19.90 -11.42
N THR A 55 -25.38 18.71 -10.83
CA THR A 55 -24.50 18.33 -9.71
C THR A 55 -23.32 17.54 -10.26
N ARG A 56 -22.10 18.01 -10.00
CA ARG A 56 -20.87 17.31 -10.38
C ARG A 56 -20.35 16.52 -9.19
N THR A 57 -19.93 15.29 -9.45
CA THR A 57 -19.31 14.42 -8.44
C THR A 57 -17.82 14.28 -8.73
N TYR A 58 -17.03 14.45 -7.69
CA TYR A 58 -15.57 14.37 -7.68
C TYR A 58 -15.17 13.15 -6.87
N PRO A 59 -14.87 11.99 -7.48
CA PRO A 59 -14.44 10.81 -6.75
C PRO A 59 -13.02 11.01 -6.21
N LEU A 60 -12.81 10.70 -4.94
CA LEU A 60 -11.54 10.84 -4.25
C LEU A 60 -10.77 9.52 -4.26
N ARG A 61 -9.44 9.64 -4.39
CA ARG A 61 -8.52 8.52 -4.31
C ARG A 61 -8.13 8.30 -2.86
N THR A 62 -8.45 7.14 -2.29
CA THR A 62 -8.23 6.85 -0.87
C THR A 62 -7.45 5.56 -0.72
N PHE A 63 -6.32 5.61 0.01
CA PHE A 63 -5.42 4.46 0.22
C PHE A 63 -4.94 3.75 -1.06
N GLU A 64 -4.73 4.51 -2.14
CA GLU A 64 -4.20 3.95 -3.39
C GLU A 64 -2.68 3.86 -3.36
N ARG A 65 -2.14 2.86 -4.06
CA ARG A 65 -0.70 2.65 -4.22
C ARG A 65 -0.12 3.58 -5.29
N SER A 66 0.96 4.28 -4.97
CA SER A 66 1.78 4.96 -5.97
C SER A 66 2.75 4.01 -6.66
N ASN A 67 3.32 4.42 -7.79
CA ASN A 67 4.34 3.62 -8.49
C ASN A 67 5.58 3.33 -7.62
N GLN A 68 5.89 4.23 -6.68
CA GLN A 68 7.00 4.08 -5.73
C GLN A 68 6.61 3.35 -4.43
N GLY A 69 5.38 2.80 -4.36
CA GLY A 69 4.89 2.08 -3.18
C GLY A 69 4.51 2.98 -2.00
N THR A 70 4.37 4.29 -2.21
CA THR A 70 3.84 5.22 -1.20
C THR A 70 2.33 5.36 -1.31
N ILE A 71 1.70 5.91 -0.28
CA ILE A 71 0.25 6.16 -0.26
C ILE A 71 -0.15 7.38 -1.10
N ILE A 72 -1.21 7.22 -1.89
CA ILE A 72 -2.00 8.30 -2.50
C ILE A 72 -3.34 8.32 -1.77
N SER A 73 -3.56 9.36 -0.97
CA SER A 73 -4.82 9.58 -0.27
C SER A 73 -5.20 11.05 -0.39
N GLN A 74 -6.38 11.32 -0.92
CA GLN A 74 -6.98 12.64 -1.01
C GLN A 74 -7.93 12.83 0.17
N LYS A 75 -7.76 13.94 0.88
CA LYS A 75 -8.61 14.36 1.99
C LYS A 75 -9.42 15.58 1.53
N PRO A 76 -10.75 15.61 1.73
CA PRO A 76 -11.54 16.81 1.44
C PRO A 76 -11.07 18.00 2.28
N LEU A 77 -10.88 19.15 1.63
CA LEU A 77 -10.58 20.42 2.30
C LEU A 77 -11.86 21.23 2.54
N VAL A 78 -12.85 21.07 1.64
CA VAL A 78 -14.12 21.82 1.68
C VAL A 78 -15.13 21.21 2.65
N LYS A 79 -16.03 22.06 3.16
CA LYS A 79 -17.13 21.67 4.06
C LYS A 79 -18.48 21.67 3.35
N ILE A 80 -19.44 20.93 3.90
CA ILE A 80 -20.83 20.95 3.42
C ILE A 80 -21.36 22.38 3.49
N ASN A 81 -22.12 22.80 2.46
CA ASN A 81 -22.67 24.14 2.27
C ASN A 81 -21.66 25.25 1.96
N GLN A 82 -20.37 24.95 1.79
CA GLN A 82 -19.39 25.93 1.35
C GLN A 82 -19.62 26.32 -0.13
N GLU A 83 -19.49 27.61 -0.44
CA GLU A 83 -19.42 28.09 -1.82
C GLU A 83 -17.99 28.03 -2.32
N VAL A 84 -17.80 27.52 -3.53
CA VAL A 84 -16.49 27.38 -4.18
C VAL A 84 -16.52 28.10 -5.53
N GLN A 85 -15.39 28.69 -5.90
CA GLN A 85 -15.17 29.32 -7.18
C GLN A 85 -14.42 28.40 -8.13
N THR A 86 -14.42 28.72 -9.42
CA THR A 86 -13.64 27.98 -10.41
C THR A 86 -12.15 28.10 -10.08
N GLY A 87 -11.46 26.96 -9.96
CA GLY A 87 -10.04 26.88 -9.61
C GLY A 87 -9.74 26.71 -8.13
N ASP A 88 -10.76 26.74 -7.26
CA ASP A 88 -10.57 26.50 -5.83
C ASP A 88 -10.16 25.05 -5.54
N LEU A 89 -9.28 24.87 -4.56
CA LEU A 89 -8.82 23.56 -4.15
C LEU A 89 -9.91 22.82 -3.36
N LEU A 90 -10.24 21.60 -3.79
CA LEU A 90 -11.26 20.77 -3.15
C LEU A 90 -10.66 19.79 -2.14
N THR A 91 -9.41 19.38 -2.37
CA THR A 91 -8.75 18.32 -1.60
C THR A 91 -7.27 18.58 -1.39
N ASP A 92 -6.75 18.06 -0.28
CA ASP A 92 -5.32 17.85 -0.05
C ASP A 92 -4.95 16.38 -0.26
N ALA A 93 -3.95 16.12 -1.10
CA ALA A 93 -3.33 14.82 -1.24
C ALA A 93 -2.30 14.55 -0.12
N SER A 94 -1.70 13.36 -0.08
CA SER A 94 -0.83 12.86 1.00
C SER A 94 0.32 13.80 1.45
N SER A 95 0.76 14.73 0.59
CA SER A 95 1.86 15.66 0.85
C SER A 95 1.42 17.13 0.82
N PHE A 96 0.19 17.40 1.23
CA PHE A 96 -0.36 18.74 1.35
C PHE A 96 -1.04 18.94 2.71
N GLU A 97 -1.06 20.17 3.18
CA GLU A 97 -1.83 20.60 4.35
C GLU A 97 -2.44 21.96 4.05
N ASN A 98 -3.77 22.07 4.14
CA ASN A 98 -4.54 23.29 3.94
C ASN A 98 -4.24 24.00 2.61
N GLY A 99 -4.04 23.23 1.54
CA GLY A 99 -3.72 23.78 0.23
C GLY A 99 -2.29 24.30 0.07
N GLU A 100 -1.36 23.88 0.92
CA GLU A 100 0.07 24.13 0.78
C GLU A 100 0.87 22.83 0.75
N LEU A 101 2.00 22.85 0.04
CA LEU A 101 2.92 21.71 -0.02
C LEU A 101 3.50 21.39 1.36
N ALA A 102 3.27 20.18 1.83
CA ALA A 102 3.70 19.67 3.13
C ALA A 102 4.50 18.37 2.95
N LEU A 103 5.84 18.49 2.91
CA LEU A 103 6.74 17.34 2.69
C LEU A 103 7.28 16.72 3.98
N GLY A 104 6.91 17.26 5.15
CA GLY A 104 7.48 16.86 6.44
C GLY A 104 6.70 17.41 7.62
N LYS A 105 7.41 17.66 8.72
CA LYS A 105 6.86 18.19 9.98
C LYS A 105 7.74 19.33 10.49
N ASN A 106 7.13 20.31 11.15
CA ASN A 106 7.86 21.34 11.88
C ASN A 106 8.30 20.77 13.24
N VAL A 107 9.58 20.86 13.56
CA VAL A 107 10.14 20.33 14.80
C VAL A 107 11.07 21.34 15.45
N LEU A 108 11.14 21.29 16.79
CA LEU A 108 12.14 22.03 17.55
C LEU A 108 13.50 21.35 17.37
N VAL A 109 14.52 22.13 16.97
CA VAL A 109 15.88 21.64 16.72
C VAL A 109 16.86 22.42 17.58
N ALA A 110 17.82 21.72 18.18
CA ALA A 110 18.97 22.30 18.86
C ALA A 110 20.24 22.02 18.05
N PHE A 111 21.06 23.04 17.84
CA PHE A 111 22.36 22.90 17.18
C PHE A 111 23.45 22.84 18.24
N THR A 112 23.88 21.63 18.58
CA THR A 112 24.95 21.37 19.56
C THR A 112 25.61 20.03 19.26
N THR A 113 26.78 19.75 19.84
CA THR A 113 27.38 18.42 19.81
C THR A 113 26.91 17.62 21.02
N TRP A 114 26.57 16.35 20.81
CA TRP A 114 26.03 15.51 21.88
C TRP A 114 26.69 14.14 21.91
N ASN A 115 27.69 13.98 22.79
CA ASN A 115 28.39 12.71 23.05
C ASN A 115 28.87 11.95 21.79
N GLY A 116 29.12 12.66 20.68
CA GLY A 116 29.52 12.06 19.41
C GLY A 116 28.41 11.35 18.62
N TYR A 117 27.17 11.31 19.12
CA TYR A 117 26.07 10.66 18.39
C TYR A 117 25.65 11.41 17.12
N ASN A 118 25.89 12.72 17.07
CA ASN A 118 25.72 13.55 15.88
C ASN A 118 27.06 13.91 15.24
N TYR A 119 28.01 12.97 15.23
CA TYR A 119 29.28 13.14 14.53
C TYR A 119 29.05 13.24 13.01
N GLU A 120 29.75 14.18 12.36
CA GLU A 120 29.58 14.51 10.94
C GLU A 120 28.12 14.84 10.56
N ASP A 121 27.48 13.98 9.76
CA ASP A 121 26.13 14.15 9.22
C ASP A 121 25.07 13.37 10.01
N ALA A 122 25.42 12.73 11.13
CA ALA A 122 24.47 11.95 11.92
C ALA A 122 23.45 12.84 12.67
N ILE A 123 22.19 12.40 12.73
CA ILE A 123 21.10 13.14 13.36
C ILE A 123 20.57 12.38 14.58
N ILE A 124 20.44 13.09 15.70
CA ILE A 124 19.79 12.55 16.89
C ILE A 124 18.32 12.99 16.86
N ILE A 125 17.42 12.04 17.09
CA ILE A 125 15.99 12.30 17.21
C ILE A 125 15.51 11.99 18.62
N SER A 126 14.55 12.78 19.10
CA SER A 126 13.85 12.47 20.35
C SER A 126 12.96 11.26 20.17
N GLU A 127 12.95 10.34 21.14
CA GLU A 127 12.03 9.20 21.21
C GLU A 127 10.56 9.64 21.10
N ARG A 128 10.24 10.86 21.55
CA ARG A 128 8.91 11.47 21.42
C ARG A 128 8.39 11.42 19.98
N LEU A 129 9.26 11.67 19.00
CA LEU A 129 8.90 11.68 17.58
C LEU A 129 8.45 10.31 17.07
N VAL A 130 8.97 9.23 17.66
CA VAL A 130 8.55 7.84 17.37
C VAL A 130 7.24 7.52 18.08
N ARG A 131 7.09 7.97 19.34
CA ARG A 131 5.90 7.73 20.16
C ARG A 131 4.65 8.39 19.59
N GLU A 132 4.80 9.63 19.12
CA GLU A 132 3.71 10.44 18.56
C GLU A 132 3.53 10.26 17.04
N ASP A 133 4.18 9.27 16.43
CA ASP A 133 4.07 8.97 15.00
C ASP A 133 4.42 10.14 14.05
N VAL A 134 5.25 11.10 14.49
CA VAL A 134 5.54 12.34 13.77
C VAL A 134 6.10 12.08 12.37
N TYR A 135 7.07 11.18 12.26
CA TYR A 135 7.68 10.76 11.00
C TYR A 135 7.26 9.33 10.66
N THR A 136 5.96 9.14 10.49
CA THR A 136 5.39 7.84 10.10
C THR A 136 4.79 7.91 8.71
N SER A 137 5.14 6.95 7.86
CA SER A 137 4.60 6.80 6.51
C SER A 137 3.83 5.49 6.36
N ILE A 138 2.97 5.43 5.35
CA ILE A 138 2.32 4.18 4.92
C ILE A 138 2.91 3.77 3.57
N HIS A 139 3.39 2.53 3.52
CA HIS A 139 3.89 1.90 2.29
C HIS A 139 2.93 0.79 1.88
N ILE A 140 2.62 0.72 0.59
CA ILE A 140 1.72 -0.29 0.03
C ILE A 140 2.51 -1.15 -0.95
N GLU A 141 2.64 -2.43 -0.60
CA GLU A 141 3.31 -3.44 -1.40
C GLU A 141 2.28 -4.25 -2.19
N GLU A 142 2.50 -4.40 -3.49
CA GLU A 142 1.71 -5.28 -4.37
C GLU A 142 2.47 -6.60 -4.53
N GLN A 143 1.85 -7.70 -4.13
CA GLN A 143 2.36 -9.05 -4.37
C GLN A 143 1.40 -9.80 -5.27
N THR A 144 1.93 -10.36 -6.35
CA THR A 144 1.10 -10.93 -7.42
C THR A 144 1.54 -12.37 -7.68
N ILE A 145 0.55 -13.24 -7.88
CA ILE A 145 0.75 -14.60 -8.35
C ILE A 145 -0.11 -14.85 -9.59
N GLN A 146 0.45 -15.62 -10.51
CA GLN A 146 -0.21 -16.00 -11.76
C GLN A 146 -0.48 -17.50 -11.74
N PHE A 147 -1.65 -17.87 -12.24
CA PHE A 147 -2.09 -19.24 -12.44
C PHE A 147 -1.91 -19.58 -13.92
N ARG A 148 -1.11 -20.61 -14.19
CA ARG A 148 -0.73 -20.98 -15.54
C ARG A 148 -1.47 -22.23 -15.99
N LYS A 149 -1.74 -22.31 -17.29
CA LYS A 149 -2.19 -23.52 -17.96
C LYS A 149 -0.99 -24.29 -18.47
N ALA A 150 -0.86 -25.56 -18.10
CA ALA A 150 0.22 -26.43 -18.53
C ALA A 150 -0.31 -27.76 -19.08
N LYS A 151 0.51 -28.44 -19.89
CA LYS A 151 0.14 -29.75 -20.45
C LYS A 151 -0.09 -30.82 -19.38
N SER A 152 0.59 -30.70 -18.24
CA SER A 152 0.46 -31.60 -17.08
C SER A 152 -0.74 -31.29 -16.18
N GLY A 153 -1.56 -30.30 -16.54
CA GLY A 153 -2.68 -29.79 -15.75
C GLY A 153 -2.49 -28.31 -15.40
N ASP A 154 -3.60 -27.66 -15.05
CA ASP A 154 -3.64 -26.22 -14.75
C ASP A 154 -3.30 -25.96 -13.28
N ASP A 155 -2.73 -24.77 -12.99
CA ASP A 155 -2.62 -24.29 -11.62
C ASP A 155 -4.03 -23.99 -11.06
N GLU A 156 -4.31 -24.47 -9.85
CA GLU A 156 -5.60 -24.29 -9.19
C GLU A 156 -5.48 -23.41 -7.94
N LEU A 157 -6.45 -22.52 -7.75
CA LEU A 157 -6.63 -21.72 -6.54
C LEU A 157 -7.34 -22.60 -5.51
N SER A 158 -6.68 -22.87 -4.38
CA SER A 158 -7.23 -23.77 -3.37
C SER A 158 -6.71 -23.47 -1.97
N ARG A 159 -7.60 -23.63 -0.98
CA ARG A 159 -7.26 -23.63 0.44
C ARG A 159 -6.64 -24.96 0.89
N ASP A 160 -6.90 -26.07 0.19
CA ASP A 160 -6.40 -27.40 0.55
C ASP A 160 -4.96 -27.62 0.06
N LEU A 161 -4.02 -26.99 0.75
CA LEU A 161 -2.61 -27.05 0.43
C LEU A 161 -1.94 -28.31 1.04
N PRO A 162 -1.17 -29.08 0.24
CA PRO A 162 -0.44 -30.25 0.73
C PRO A 162 0.70 -29.83 1.67
N ASN A 163 0.89 -30.58 2.77
CA ASN A 163 1.96 -30.37 3.76
C ASN A 163 1.93 -29.00 4.48
N VAL A 164 0.79 -28.30 4.48
CA VAL A 164 0.62 -27.00 5.15
C VAL A 164 -0.27 -27.16 6.38
N SER A 165 0.20 -26.62 7.52
CA SER A 165 -0.53 -26.65 8.79
C SER A 165 -1.82 -25.81 8.73
N ASN A 166 -2.81 -26.17 9.56
CA ASN A 166 -4.04 -25.38 9.68
C ASN A 166 -3.78 -23.95 10.20
N PHE A 167 -2.73 -23.79 11.01
CA PHE A 167 -2.31 -22.46 11.49
C PHE A 167 -1.86 -21.55 10.33
N ALA A 168 -1.12 -22.07 9.35
CA ALA A 168 -0.69 -21.28 8.19
C ALA A 168 -1.87 -20.92 7.25
N LYS A 169 -2.95 -21.71 7.27
CA LYS A 169 -4.17 -21.49 6.47
C LYS A 169 -5.24 -20.66 7.20
N ARG A 170 -4.97 -20.19 8.43
CA ARG A 170 -5.97 -19.57 9.31
C ARG A 170 -6.60 -18.30 8.71
N ASN A 171 -5.82 -17.53 7.98
CA ASN A 171 -6.26 -16.25 7.40
C ASN A 171 -6.81 -16.39 5.97
N LEU A 172 -6.71 -17.58 5.36
CA LEU A 172 -7.27 -17.85 4.04
C LEU A 172 -8.79 -18.05 4.14
N ASP A 173 -9.51 -17.51 3.17
CA ASP A 173 -10.91 -17.82 2.91
C ASP A 173 -11.08 -19.21 2.28
N ASP A 174 -12.31 -19.57 1.96
CA ASP A 174 -12.66 -20.88 1.44
C ASP A 174 -12.14 -21.13 0.02
N SER A 175 -11.88 -20.06 -0.75
CA SER A 175 -11.25 -20.15 -2.07
C SER A 175 -9.73 -20.38 -1.97
N GLY A 176 -9.11 -20.00 -0.85
CA GLY A 176 -7.66 -20.05 -0.66
C GLY A 176 -7.00 -18.68 -0.81
N VAL A 177 -7.76 -17.59 -0.74
CA VAL A 177 -7.26 -16.21 -0.81
C VAL A 177 -7.24 -15.60 0.59
N ILE A 178 -6.21 -14.81 0.91
CA ILE A 178 -6.10 -14.12 2.19
C ILE A 178 -7.25 -13.12 2.39
N ARG A 179 -7.84 -13.10 3.58
CA ARG A 179 -8.91 -12.16 3.93
C ARG A 179 -8.38 -10.74 4.10
N VAL A 180 -9.08 -9.76 3.52
CA VAL A 180 -8.81 -8.33 3.75
C VAL A 180 -8.93 -8.01 5.25
N GLY A 181 -8.01 -7.21 5.76
CA GLY A 181 -7.88 -6.88 7.19
C GLY A 181 -6.97 -7.85 7.97
N SER A 182 -6.52 -8.96 7.37
CA SER A 182 -5.60 -9.88 8.04
C SER A 182 -4.22 -9.23 8.22
N GLU A 183 -3.66 -9.35 9.43
CA GLU A 183 -2.25 -9.10 9.66
C GLU A 183 -1.40 -10.28 9.19
N VAL A 184 -0.34 -9.98 8.44
CA VAL A 184 0.54 -10.97 7.83
C VAL A 184 2.00 -10.63 8.09
N GLN A 185 2.79 -11.67 8.32
CA GLN A 185 4.24 -11.60 8.50
C GLN A 185 4.95 -12.38 7.39
N ALA A 186 6.27 -12.16 7.26
CA ALA A 186 7.09 -12.91 6.32
C ALA A 186 6.87 -14.43 6.47
N GLY A 187 6.57 -15.11 5.36
CA GLY A 187 6.28 -16.54 5.33
C GLY A 187 4.80 -16.92 5.45
N ASP A 188 3.91 -16.02 5.90
CA ASP A 188 2.46 -16.27 5.87
C ASP A 188 1.97 -16.43 4.42
N ILE A 189 0.94 -17.25 4.23
CA ILE A 189 0.37 -17.55 2.90
C ILE A 189 -0.65 -16.48 2.55
N LEU A 190 -0.45 -15.84 1.39
CA LEU A 190 -1.36 -14.83 0.83
C LEU A 190 -2.37 -15.44 -0.15
N VAL A 191 -1.91 -16.37 -0.98
CA VAL A 191 -2.76 -17.00 -2.00
C VAL A 191 -2.35 -18.46 -2.13
N GLY A 192 -3.28 -19.36 -1.82
CA GLY A 192 -3.14 -20.79 -1.95
C GLY A 192 -3.14 -21.22 -3.41
N ARG A 193 -2.02 -21.77 -3.90
CA ARG A 193 -1.92 -22.32 -5.25
C ARG A 193 -1.39 -23.74 -5.21
N THR A 194 -2.12 -24.64 -5.86
CA THR A 194 -1.69 -26.01 -6.11
C THR A 194 -1.33 -26.18 -7.57
N SER A 195 -0.13 -26.69 -7.83
CA SER A 195 0.31 -27.05 -9.18
C SER A 195 0.42 -28.57 -9.30
N PRO A 196 0.05 -29.17 -10.44
CA PRO A 196 0.27 -30.59 -10.67
C PRO A 196 1.78 -30.90 -10.66
N LYS A 197 2.15 -32.04 -10.07
CA LYS A 197 3.51 -32.58 -10.18
C LYS A 197 3.69 -33.11 -11.61
N SER A 198 4.79 -32.71 -12.25
CA SER A 198 5.08 -33.08 -13.64
C SER A 198 5.65 -34.50 -13.78
N GLU A 199 6.01 -35.17 -12.68
CA GLU A 199 6.60 -36.51 -12.67
C GLU A 199 5.70 -37.51 -11.92
N ASP A 200 5.40 -38.63 -12.58
CA ASP A 200 4.66 -39.78 -12.02
C ASP A 200 5.55 -40.71 -11.16
N ASN A 201 6.85 -40.41 -11.04
CA ASN A 201 7.80 -41.23 -10.27
C ASN A 201 8.16 -40.55 -8.94
N PRO A 202 7.40 -40.79 -7.85
CA PRO A 202 7.82 -40.34 -6.53
C PRO A 202 9.15 -40.99 -6.16
N THR A 203 9.98 -40.26 -5.44
CA THR A 203 11.30 -40.77 -5.01
C THR A 203 11.11 -41.99 -4.10
N PRO A 204 12.10 -42.90 -3.99
CA PRO A 204 12.04 -44.03 -3.07
C PRO A 204 11.66 -43.63 -1.63
N GLU A 205 12.12 -42.46 -1.18
CA GLU A 205 11.80 -41.89 0.13
C GLU A 205 10.33 -41.46 0.23
N GLU A 206 9.79 -40.77 -0.79
CA GLU A 206 8.36 -40.40 -0.83
C GLU A 206 7.46 -41.65 -0.86
N LYS A 207 7.85 -42.69 -1.60
CA LYS A 207 7.15 -43.99 -1.63
C LYS A 207 7.15 -44.67 -0.27
N LEU A 208 8.30 -44.66 0.42
CA LEU A 208 8.43 -45.23 1.76
C LEU A 208 7.55 -44.49 2.77
N ILE A 209 7.57 -43.15 2.74
CA ILE A 209 6.74 -42.32 3.62
C ILE A 209 5.26 -42.57 3.36
N ALA A 210 4.82 -42.60 2.11
CA ALA A 210 3.44 -42.90 1.75
C ALA A 210 2.99 -44.29 2.24
N ALA A 211 3.87 -45.29 2.14
CA ALA A 211 3.61 -46.64 2.65
C ALA A 211 3.48 -46.69 4.18
N ILE A 212 4.33 -45.95 4.91
CA ILE A 212 4.29 -45.87 6.38
C ILE A 212 2.99 -45.19 6.85
N PHE A 213 2.61 -44.08 6.23
CA PHE A 213 1.46 -43.29 6.67
C PHE A 213 0.12 -43.73 6.06
N SER A 214 0.12 -44.73 5.16
CA SER A 214 -1.08 -45.16 4.41
C SER A 214 -1.79 -44.00 3.71
N GLN A 215 -1.07 -42.91 3.42
CA GLN A 215 -1.60 -41.73 2.76
C GLN A 215 -1.31 -41.86 1.26
N ARG A 216 -2.36 -41.73 0.43
CA ARG A 216 -2.15 -41.55 -1.01
C ARG A 216 -1.40 -40.24 -1.22
N ALA A 217 -0.26 -40.31 -1.89
CA ALA A 217 0.48 -39.12 -2.28
C ALA A 217 -0.44 -38.22 -3.10
N LYS A 218 -0.65 -36.98 -2.65
CA LYS A 218 -1.35 -35.98 -3.47
C LYS A 218 -0.45 -35.67 -4.67
N ASN A 219 -0.98 -35.79 -5.88
CA ASN A 219 -0.27 -35.48 -7.14
C ASN A 219 -0.08 -33.97 -7.38
N VAL A 220 -0.39 -33.14 -6.38
CA VAL A 220 -0.25 -31.69 -6.42
C VAL A 220 0.83 -31.25 -5.43
N LYS A 221 1.55 -30.18 -5.78
CA LYS A 221 2.52 -29.50 -4.92
C LYS A 221 2.03 -28.11 -4.55
N ASP A 222 2.38 -27.66 -3.35
CA ASP A 222 2.16 -26.28 -2.91
C ASP A 222 3.13 -25.33 -3.64
N THR A 223 2.58 -24.39 -4.41
CA THR A 223 3.32 -23.31 -5.07
C THR A 223 2.72 -21.94 -4.73
N SER A 224 2.12 -21.83 -3.54
CA SER A 224 1.40 -20.67 -3.04
C SER A 224 2.24 -19.40 -2.95
N LEU A 225 1.56 -18.25 -3.03
CA LEU A 225 2.16 -16.95 -2.76
C LEU A 225 2.33 -16.78 -1.25
N LYS A 226 3.56 -16.55 -0.81
CA LYS A 226 3.90 -16.25 0.58
C LYS A 226 4.45 -14.82 0.69
N VAL A 227 4.24 -14.19 1.84
CA VAL A 227 4.81 -12.87 2.12
C VAL A 227 6.34 -12.94 2.05
N LYS A 228 6.95 -12.09 1.20
CA LYS A 228 8.40 -11.95 1.07
C LYS A 228 9.07 -11.56 2.39
N HIS A 229 10.33 -11.96 2.56
CA HIS A 229 11.15 -11.54 3.70
C HIS A 229 11.28 -10.01 3.77
N GLY A 230 11.20 -9.46 4.98
CA GLY A 230 11.25 -8.01 5.23
C GLY A 230 9.93 -7.27 4.93
N HIS A 231 8.93 -7.96 4.38
CA HIS A 231 7.58 -7.42 4.19
C HIS A 231 6.63 -7.96 5.25
N GLY A 232 5.55 -7.22 5.49
CA GLY A 232 4.51 -7.54 6.45
C GLY A 232 3.62 -6.34 6.68
N GLY A 233 2.50 -6.55 7.34
CA GLY A 233 1.52 -5.51 7.60
C GLY A 233 0.10 -6.04 7.46
N THR A 234 -0.82 -5.17 7.10
CA THR A 234 -2.24 -5.51 6.98
C THR A 234 -2.63 -5.61 5.52
N VAL A 235 -3.35 -6.67 5.15
CA VAL A 235 -3.93 -6.79 3.81
C VAL A 235 -5.04 -5.76 3.66
N ILE A 236 -4.91 -4.86 2.68
CA ILE A 236 -5.89 -3.79 2.45
C ILE A 236 -6.85 -4.08 1.30
N ASP A 237 -6.39 -4.84 0.30
CA ASP A 237 -7.18 -5.15 -0.89
C ASP A 237 -6.65 -6.41 -1.56
N VAL A 238 -7.54 -7.13 -2.25
CA VAL A 238 -7.21 -8.28 -3.08
C VAL A 238 -7.97 -8.20 -4.39
N GLN A 239 -7.25 -8.23 -5.50
CA GLN A 239 -7.81 -8.16 -6.84
C GLN A 239 -7.55 -9.47 -7.57
N ILE A 240 -8.64 -10.09 -8.02
CA ILE A 240 -8.60 -11.33 -8.80
C ILE A 240 -9.00 -10.99 -10.23
N LEU A 241 -8.06 -11.13 -11.15
CA LEU A 241 -8.28 -11.01 -12.59
C LEU A 241 -8.35 -12.40 -13.18
N SER A 242 -9.39 -12.73 -13.93
CA SER A 242 -9.54 -14.05 -14.52
C SER A 242 -9.99 -13.98 -15.97
N ARG A 243 -9.49 -14.91 -16.79
CA ARG A 243 -9.89 -15.01 -18.19
C ARG A 243 -11.38 -15.35 -18.32
N GLU A 244 -11.92 -16.08 -17.35
CA GLU A 244 -13.35 -16.44 -17.27
C GLU A 244 -14.23 -15.21 -17.03
N ASN A 245 -13.74 -14.22 -16.28
CA ASN A 245 -14.43 -12.95 -16.05
C ASN A 245 -14.29 -11.97 -17.24
N GLY A 246 -13.65 -12.39 -18.35
CA GLY A 246 -13.43 -11.57 -19.53
C GLY A 246 -12.20 -10.67 -19.46
N ASP A 247 -11.33 -10.84 -18.46
CA ASP A 247 -10.10 -10.06 -18.35
C ASP A 247 -9.07 -10.47 -19.42
N LYS A 248 -8.40 -9.46 -19.99
CA LYS A 248 -7.32 -9.67 -20.97
C LYS A 248 -6.03 -10.06 -20.25
N LEU A 249 -5.74 -11.36 -20.23
CA LEU A 249 -4.52 -11.94 -19.66
C LEU A 249 -3.54 -12.41 -20.74
N GLN A 250 -2.26 -12.51 -20.39
CA GLN A 250 -1.26 -13.11 -21.28
C GLN A 250 -1.61 -14.56 -21.61
N ASP A 251 -1.18 -15.03 -22.78
CA ASP A 251 -1.42 -16.41 -23.20
C ASP A 251 -0.77 -17.40 -22.24
N GLY A 252 -1.49 -18.48 -21.93
CA GLY A 252 -1.10 -19.45 -20.91
C GLY A 252 -1.38 -19.02 -19.47
N ILE A 253 -1.88 -17.81 -19.21
CA ILE A 253 -2.35 -17.39 -17.89
C ILE A 253 -3.88 -17.48 -17.83
N SER A 254 -4.40 -18.20 -16.84
CA SER A 254 -5.84 -18.34 -16.56
C SER A 254 -6.33 -17.29 -15.57
N MET A 255 -5.54 -16.98 -14.54
CA MET A 255 -5.89 -16.08 -13.46
C MET A 255 -4.66 -15.36 -12.91
N ILE A 256 -4.86 -14.13 -12.42
CA ILE A 256 -3.86 -13.35 -11.69
C ILE A 256 -4.51 -12.87 -10.39
N VAL A 257 -3.88 -13.19 -9.27
CA VAL A 257 -4.32 -12.69 -7.96
C VAL A 257 -3.26 -11.70 -7.47
N LYS A 258 -3.71 -10.46 -7.20
CA LYS A 258 -2.90 -9.38 -6.65
C LYS A 258 -3.35 -9.12 -5.22
N VAL A 259 -2.40 -9.07 -4.31
CA VAL A 259 -2.63 -8.80 -2.89
C VAL A 259 -1.88 -7.53 -2.52
N PHE A 260 -2.61 -6.57 -1.95
CA PHE A 260 -2.05 -5.30 -1.49
C PHE A 260 -1.87 -5.34 0.03
N ILE A 261 -0.64 -5.13 0.48
CA ILE A 261 -0.27 -5.14 1.90
C ILE A 261 0.18 -3.74 2.27
N ALA A 262 -0.51 -3.11 3.21
CA ALA A 262 -0.10 -1.84 3.78
C ALA A 262 0.76 -2.04 5.03
N GLN A 263 1.88 -1.33 5.10
CA GLN A 263 2.78 -1.31 6.23
C GLN A 263 2.91 0.12 6.75
N LYS A 264 2.59 0.33 8.03
CA LYS A 264 2.92 1.56 8.75
C LYS A 264 4.40 1.51 9.14
N ARG A 265 5.21 2.44 8.61
CA ARG A 265 6.64 2.56 8.91
C ARG A 265 6.89 3.78 9.77
N LYS A 266 7.20 3.54 11.04
CA LYS A 266 7.70 4.58 11.95
C LYS A 266 9.18 4.84 11.63
N ILE A 267 9.63 6.07 11.88
CA ILE A 267 11.05 6.43 11.81
C ILE A 267 11.89 5.51 12.71
N LYS A 268 13.01 5.03 12.17
CA LYS A 268 13.97 4.17 12.86
C LYS A 268 15.39 4.60 12.58
N VAL A 269 16.32 4.11 13.40
CA VAL A 269 17.76 4.29 13.15
C VAL A 269 18.12 3.73 11.77
N GLY A 270 18.84 4.53 10.98
CA GLY A 270 19.18 4.19 9.60
C GLY A 270 18.28 4.86 8.56
N ASP A 271 17.14 5.43 8.96
CA ASP A 271 16.31 6.23 8.06
C ASP A 271 16.95 7.58 7.78
N LYS A 272 16.95 8.00 6.52
CA LYS A 272 17.60 9.24 6.09
C LYS A 272 16.65 10.42 6.19
N MET A 273 17.09 11.50 6.82
CA MET A 273 16.37 12.78 6.88
C MET A 273 17.15 13.89 6.20
N ALA A 274 16.42 14.91 5.71
CA ALA A 274 17.03 16.10 5.13
C ALA A 274 16.14 17.32 5.28
N GLY A 275 16.76 18.49 5.51
CA GLY A 275 16.11 19.78 5.40
C GLY A 275 16.05 20.28 3.95
N ARG A 276 15.48 21.48 3.75
CA ARG A 276 15.36 22.09 2.42
C ARG A 276 16.67 22.72 1.92
N HIS A 277 17.64 22.93 2.80
CA HIS A 277 18.91 23.62 2.50
C HIS A 277 20.08 22.66 2.24
N GLY A 278 19.80 21.37 2.02
CA GLY A 278 20.83 20.38 1.68
C GLY A 278 21.49 19.70 2.88
N ASN A 279 21.18 20.13 4.12
CA ASN A 279 21.53 19.39 5.32
C ASN A 279 20.82 18.03 5.29
N LYS A 280 21.60 16.96 5.23
CA LYS A 280 21.14 15.58 5.11
C LYS A 280 21.87 14.74 6.14
N GLY A 281 21.19 13.74 6.67
CA GLY A 281 21.75 12.88 7.70
C GLY A 281 20.97 11.60 7.87
N VAL A 282 21.56 10.68 8.62
CA VAL A 282 20.97 9.40 9.01
C VAL A 282 20.72 9.41 10.51
#